data_AF-A0A2E3Q214-F1
#
_entry.id   AF-A0A2E3Q214-F1
#
_cell.length_a   1.000
_cell.length_b   1.000
_cell.length_c   1.000
_cell.angle_alpha   90.00
_cell.angle_beta   90.00
_cell.angle_gamma   90.00
#
_symmetry.space_group_name_H-M   'P 1'
#
loop_
_entity.id
_entity.type
_entity.pdbx_description
1 polymer ?
#
loop_
_entity_poly.entity_id
_entity_poly.type
_entity_poly.pdbx_seq_one_letter_code
_entity_poly.pdbx_strand_id
1 'polypeptide(L)'
;MRITDSGNYWIVDSFVSDALYKGSDFDCDNNMLIDSCEIDADPSLDCNKNGVLDVCDVLQPNADCNMNGIPDSCDISSGFSDDCDSNGEPDECQLIDGSGFDCNKNSVLDACEVKGGALDQNGNLIPDECECIADLNIDGFVDLLDVVIILGQWLTAPDGLPDINGDGLVDLQDLLLVLDAYGPCEL
;
A
#
# COMPACT_ATOMS: atom_id res chain seq x y z
N MET A 1 -37.32 28.98 1.43
CA MET A 1 -37.94 27.64 1.51
C MET A 1 -39.31 27.79 2.15
N ARG A 2 -40.40 27.70 1.38
CA ARG A 2 -41.72 27.48 1.99
C ARG A 2 -42.05 26.03 1.73
N ILE A 3 -41.93 25.24 2.79
CA ILE A 3 -42.49 23.91 2.86
C ILE A 3 -43.97 24.11 3.16
N THR A 4 -44.85 23.74 2.24
CA THR A 4 -46.27 23.61 2.53
C THR A 4 -46.58 22.14 2.70
N ASP A 5 -46.83 21.76 3.95
CA ASP A 5 -47.41 20.47 4.30
C ASP A 5 -48.81 20.38 3.68
N SER A 6 -48.99 19.40 2.80
CA SER A 6 -50.29 18.94 2.35
C SER A 6 -50.36 17.42 2.47
N GLY A 7 -50.06 16.93 3.68
CA GLY A 7 -50.62 15.72 4.24
C GLY A 7 -50.54 14.48 3.35
N ASN A 8 -49.33 14.09 2.94
CA ASN A 8 -48.88 12.75 2.52
C ASN A 8 -48.14 12.65 1.17
N TYR A 9 -47.67 13.74 0.57
CA TYR A 9 -46.63 13.65 -0.47
C TYR A 9 -45.78 14.92 -0.55
N TRP A 10 -44.47 14.75 -0.70
CA TRP A 10 -43.55 15.83 -1.01
C TRP A 10 -43.45 15.96 -2.52
N ILE A 11 -44.12 16.96 -3.11
CA ILE A 11 -43.91 17.35 -4.50
C ILE A 11 -42.88 18.47 -4.55
N VAL A 12 -41.69 18.19 -5.09
CA VAL A 12 -40.75 19.22 -5.53
C VAL A 12 -41.24 19.73 -6.87
N ASP A 13 -41.76 20.94 -6.88
CA ASP A 13 -42.23 21.60 -8.09
C ASP A 13 -41.03 21.84 -9.02
N SER A 14 -41.21 21.39 -10.25
CA SER A 14 -40.26 21.49 -11.36
C SER A 14 -39.80 22.95 -11.57
N PHE A 15 -38.58 23.10 -12.09
CA PHE A 15 -37.94 24.35 -12.54
C PHE A 15 -37.16 25.17 -11.51
N VAL A 16 -36.11 24.57 -10.93
CA VAL A 16 -34.84 25.30 -10.74
C VAL A 16 -33.68 24.42 -11.17
N SER A 17 -33.20 24.68 -12.38
CA SER A 17 -31.94 24.18 -12.93
C SER A 17 -30.75 24.85 -12.24
N ASP A 18 -30.63 24.73 -10.91
CA ASP A 18 -29.52 25.34 -10.16
C ASP A 18 -29.25 24.71 -8.77
N ALA A 19 -29.26 23.36 -8.69
CA ALA A 19 -28.77 22.63 -7.52
C ALA A 19 -27.76 21.54 -7.91
N LEU A 20 -26.75 21.93 -8.69
CA LEU A 20 -25.39 21.40 -8.50
C LEU A 20 -24.86 22.00 -7.18
N TYR A 21 -25.15 21.39 -6.03
CA TYR A 21 -24.65 21.91 -4.75
C TYR A 21 -24.30 20.79 -3.76
N LYS A 22 -22.99 20.54 -3.70
CA LYS A 22 -22.18 19.94 -2.62
C LYS A 22 -22.91 19.68 -1.30
N GLY A 23 -23.06 18.40 -0.94
CA GLY A 23 -23.31 17.93 0.43
C GLY A 23 -24.45 16.92 0.54
N SER A 24 -24.11 15.63 0.59
CA SER A 24 -24.87 14.52 1.20
C SER A 24 -26.32 14.23 0.76
N ASP A 25 -26.76 14.67 -0.41
CA ASP A 25 -28.12 14.39 -0.94
C ASP A 25 -28.02 14.03 -2.45
N PHE A 26 -27.17 13.03 -2.75
CA PHE A 26 -26.71 12.66 -4.10
C PHE A 26 -27.55 11.47 -4.63
N ASP A 27 -27.90 11.50 -5.91
CA ASP A 27 -28.41 10.37 -6.72
C ASP A 27 -27.32 10.14 -7.76
N CYS A 28 -26.35 9.32 -7.41
CA CYS A 28 -25.08 9.27 -8.11
C CYS A 28 -25.14 8.41 -9.37
N ASP A 29 -25.98 7.38 -9.35
CA ASP A 29 -26.23 6.47 -10.47
C ASP A 29 -27.35 6.98 -11.41
N ASN A 30 -28.01 8.09 -11.04
CA ASN A 30 -29.08 8.78 -11.77
C ASN A 30 -30.33 7.90 -11.98
N ASN A 31 -30.65 7.04 -11.03
CA ASN A 31 -31.79 6.12 -11.12
C ASN A 31 -33.11 6.72 -10.59
N MET A 32 -33.09 7.98 -10.12
CA MET A 32 -34.20 8.72 -9.51
C MET A 32 -34.57 8.27 -8.08
N LEU A 33 -33.71 7.50 -7.44
CA LEU A 33 -33.69 7.25 -6.00
C LEU A 33 -32.51 8.02 -5.41
N ILE A 34 -32.65 8.51 -4.19
CA ILE A 34 -31.54 9.19 -3.51
C ILE A 34 -30.67 8.09 -2.87
N ASP A 35 -29.35 8.20 -3.00
CA ASP A 35 -28.37 7.22 -2.52
C ASP A 35 -28.65 6.80 -1.06
N SER A 36 -29.01 7.74 -0.19
CA SER A 36 -29.35 7.46 1.21
C SER A 36 -30.53 6.49 1.39
N CYS A 37 -31.56 6.57 0.53
CA CYS A 37 -32.67 5.63 0.55
C CYS A 37 -32.24 4.23 0.08
N GLU A 38 -31.28 4.17 -0.83
CA GLU A 38 -30.75 2.92 -1.37
C GLU A 38 -29.87 2.22 -0.33
N ILE A 39 -28.99 2.96 0.34
CA ILE A 39 -28.16 2.45 1.45
C ILE A 39 -29.04 2.01 2.63
N ASP A 40 -30.12 2.75 2.95
CA ASP A 40 -31.08 2.35 3.99
C ASP A 40 -31.82 1.06 3.62
N ALA A 41 -32.11 0.85 2.33
CA ALA A 41 -32.78 -0.35 1.84
C ALA A 41 -31.83 -1.55 1.76
N ASP A 42 -30.57 -1.32 1.38
CA ASP A 42 -29.51 -2.31 1.30
C ASP A 42 -28.17 -1.71 1.76
N PRO A 43 -27.81 -1.88 3.05
CA PRO A 43 -26.55 -1.39 3.59
C PRO A 43 -25.30 -2.04 2.99
N SER A 44 -25.44 -3.07 2.14
CA SER A 44 -24.29 -3.66 1.43
C SER A 44 -23.83 -2.85 0.22
N LEU A 45 -24.61 -1.83 -0.19
CA LEU A 45 -24.25 -0.91 -1.28
C LEU A 45 -23.31 0.22 -0.84
N ASP A 46 -22.95 0.32 0.44
CA ASP A 46 -21.98 1.26 1.00
C ASP A 46 -21.06 0.48 1.96
N CYS A 47 -20.11 -0.25 1.38
CA CYS A 47 -19.27 -1.18 2.13
C CYS A 47 -18.42 -0.46 3.20
N ASN A 48 -17.96 0.76 2.87
CA ASN A 48 -16.98 1.53 3.63
C ASN A 48 -17.66 2.53 4.58
N LYS A 49 -18.99 2.65 4.48
CA LYS A 49 -19.87 3.47 5.31
C LYS A 49 -19.56 4.96 5.21
N ASN A 50 -19.13 5.40 4.03
CA ASN A 50 -18.83 6.81 3.76
C ASN A 50 -20.09 7.60 3.35
N GLY A 51 -21.23 6.92 3.16
CA GLY A 51 -22.50 7.50 2.75
C GLY A 51 -22.64 7.74 1.23
N VAL A 52 -21.78 7.12 0.43
CA VAL A 52 -21.80 7.10 -1.05
C VAL A 52 -21.98 5.64 -1.48
N LEU A 53 -22.74 5.41 -2.56
CA LEU A 53 -22.86 4.06 -3.09
C LEU A 53 -21.53 3.55 -3.66
N ASP A 54 -21.23 2.27 -3.48
CA ASP A 54 -20.04 1.62 -4.02
C ASP A 54 -19.91 1.85 -5.54
N VAL A 55 -21.04 1.79 -6.28
CA VAL A 55 -21.12 2.05 -7.73
C VAL A 55 -20.68 3.47 -8.14
N CYS A 56 -20.62 4.39 -7.18
CA CYS A 56 -20.22 5.77 -7.37
C CYS A 56 -18.85 6.07 -6.77
N ASP A 57 -18.43 5.29 -5.77
CA ASP A 57 -17.05 5.28 -5.29
C ASP A 57 -16.08 4.82 -6.39
N VAL A 58 -16.41 3.77 -7.14
CA VAL A 58 -15.56 3.29 -8.26
C VAL A 58 -15.37 4.32 -9.39
N LEU A 59 -16.21 5.36 -9.45
CA LEU A 59 -16.09 6.45 -10.43
C LEU A 59 -15.06 7.50 -10.00
N GLN A 60 -14.62 7.48 -8.74
CA GLN A 60 -13.54 8.35 -8.30
C GLN A 60 -12.21 7.89 -8.90
N PRO A 61 -11.29 8.82 -9.24
CA PRO A 61 -9.97 8.45 -9.71
C PRO A 61 -9.24 7.59 -8.66
N ASN A 62 -8.63 6.49 -9.09
CA ASN A 62 -7.86 5.58 -8.24
C ASN A 62 -8.66 5.00 -7.06
N ALA A 63 -9.96 4.77 -7.24
CA ALA A 63 -10.80 4.11 -6.23
C ALA A 63 -11.22 2.68 -6.62
N ASP A 64 -10.81 2.21 -7.80
CA ASP A 64 -10.95 0.83 -8.30
C ASP A 64 -9.77 0.59 -9.26
N CYS A 65 -8.58 0.39 -8.69
CA CYS A 65 -7.35 0.36 -9.47
C CYS A 65 -7.25 -0.90 -10.35
N ASN A 66 -7.83 -2.01 -9.88
CA ASN A 66 -7.83 -3.31 -10.55
C ASN A 66 -9.00 -3.46 -11.54
N MET A 67 -9.91 -2.48 -11.57
CA MET A 67 -11.08 -2.39 -12.45
C MET A 67 -12.04 -3.56 -12.30
N ASN A 68 -12.19 -4.10 -11.09
CA ASN A 68 -13.07 -5.23 -10.81
C ASN A 68 -14.51 -4.80 -10.49
N GLY A 69 -14.77 -3.49 -10.37
CA GLY A 69 -16.07 -2.91 -10.07
C GLY A 69 -16.43 -2.87 -8.58
N ILE A 70 -15.46 -3.12 -7.70
CA ILE A 70 -15.54 -3.00 -6.25
C ILE A 70 -14.57 -1.89 -5.85
N PRO A 71 -14.97 -0.92 -5.01
CA PRO A 71 -14.03 0.09 -4.55
C PRO A 71 -12.83 -0.53 -3.81
N ASP A 72 -11.63 0.03 -3.96
CA ASP A 72 -10.39 -0.45 -3.34
C ASP A 72 -10.55 -0.64 -1.81
N SER A 73 -11.24 0.30 -1.15
CA SER A 73 -11.56 0.19 0.29
C SER A 73 -12.42 -1.03 0.65
N CYS A 74 -13.32 -1.42 -0.26
CA CYS A 74 -14.16 -2.61 -0.13
C CYS A 74 -13.36 -3.88 -0.39
N ASP A 75 -12.51 -3.87 -1.41
CA ASP A 75 -11.63 -4.99 -1.76
C ASP A 75 -10.71 -5.37 -0.60
N ILE A 76 -10.08 -4.39 0.05
CA ILE A 76 -9.27 -4.61 1.25
C ILE A 76 -10.13 -5.17 2.39
N SER A 77 -11.28 -4.55 2.68
CA SER A 77 -12.13 -4.95 3.81
C SER A 77 -12.71 -6.36 3.67
N SER A 78 -12.92 -6.81 2.44
CA SER A 78 -13.45 -8.13 2.10
C SER A 78 -12.35 -9.18 1.88
N GLY A 79 -11.09 -8.76 1.82
CA GLY A 79 -9.92 -9.61 1.58
C GLY A 79 -9.80 -10.09 0.13
N PHE A 80 -10.37 -9.35 -0.83
CA PHE A 80 -10.12 -9.57 -2.26
C PHE A 80 -8.78 -8.99 -2.70
N SER A 81 -8.33 -7.91 -2.05
CA SER A 81 -6.99 -7.36 -2.23
C SER A 81 -6.26 -7.28 -0.89
N ASP A 82 -4.95 -7.48 -0.94
CA ASP A 82 -4.08 -7.37 0.21
C ASP A 82 -3.69 -5.90 0.45
N ASP A 83 -3.50 -5.53 1.73
CA ASP A 83 -2.99 -4.22 2.20
C ASP A 83 -2.01 -4.53 3.34
N CYS A 84 -0.85 -5.03 2.95
CA CYS A 84 0.08 -5.64 3.89
C CYS A 84 0.72 -4.59 4.81
N ASP A 85 0.90 -3.36 4.35
CA ASP A 85 1.48 -2.25 5.10
C ASP A 85 0.42 -1.40 5.81
N SER A 86 -0.86 -1.68 5.56
CA SER A 86 -2.03 -1.05 6.19
C SER A 86 -2.11 0.44 5.91
N ASN A 87 -1.71 0.84 4.69
CA ASN A 87 -1.73 2.23 4.25
C ASN A 87 -3.08 2.64 3.62
N GLY A 88 -3.97 1.66 3.36
CA GLY A 88 -5.30 1.87 2.79
C GLY A 88 -5.36 1.86 1.26
N GLU A 89 -4.24 1.63 0.58
CA GLU A 89 -4.14 1.40 -0.87
C GLU A 89 -3.79 -0.08 -1.10
N PRO A 90 -4.54 -0.82 -1.92
CA PRO A 90 -4.25 -2.23 -2.16
C PRO A 90 -2.84 -2.45 -2.74
N ASP A 91 -2.16 -3.53 -2.32
CA ASP A 91 -0.79 -3.84 -2.72
C ASP A 91 -0.63 -3.90 -4.25
N GLU A 92 -1.62 -4.44 -4.96
CA GLU A 92 -1.64 -4.48 -6.43
C GLU A 92 -1.71 -3.10 -7.08
N CYS A 93 -2.39 -2.13 -6.44
CA CYS A 93 -2.44 -0.74 -6.90
C CYS A 93 -1.08 -0.09 -6.77
N GLN A 94 -0.39 -0.35 -5.65
CA GLN A 94 0.94 0.19 -5.37
C GLN A 94 1.98 -0.32 -6.39
N LEU A 95 1.86 -1.57 -6.83
CA LEU A 95 2.67 -2.14 -7.90
C LEU A 95 2.39 -1.49 -9.26
N ILE A 96 1.12 -1.14 -9.54
CA ILE A 96 0.70 -0.54 -10.81
C ILE A 96 1.16 0.91 -10.93
N ASP A 97 1.01 1.71 -9.88
CA ASP A 97 1.34 3.13 -9.90
C ASP A 97 2.81 3.43 -9.56
N GLY A 98 3.54 2.42 -9.06
CA GLY A 98 4.95 2.50 -8.71
C GLY A 98 5.22 3.20 -7.38
N SER A 99 4.20 3.34 -6.53
CA SER A 99 4.37 3.74 -5.12
C SER A 99 4.96 2.60 -4.29
N GLY A 100 4.69 1.35 -4.69
CA GLY A 100 5.25 0.13 -4.10
C GLY A 100 6.52 -0.34 -4.80
N PHE A 101 7.44 -0.92 -4.03
CA PHE A 101 8.66 -1.54 -4.54
C PHE A 101 8.52 -3.07 -4.57
N ASP A 102 8.96 -3.69 -5.65
CA ASP A 102 9.05 -5.14 -5.85
C ASP A 102 10.35 -5.43 -6.60
N CYS A 103 11.43 -5.46 -5.84
CA CYS A 103 12.79 -5.62 -6.34
C CYS A 103 13.01 -6.97 -7.05
N ASN A 104 12.47 -8.05 -6.47
CA ASN A 104 12.66 -9.41 -6.95
C ASN A 104 11.59 -9.83 -8.00
N LYS A 105 10.61 -8.97 -8.26
CA LYS A 105 9.53 -9.10 -9.26
C LYS A 105 8.63 -10.30 -9.02
N ASN A 106 8.39 -10.64 -7.75
CA ASN A 106 7.54 -11.77 -7.38
C ASN A 106 6.07 -11.38 -7.15
N SER A 107 5.71 -10.11 -7.39
CA SER A 107 4.37 -9.53 -7.17
C SER A 107 3.95 -9.40 -5.71
N VAL A 108 4.92 -9.38 -4.80
CA VAL A 108 4.76 -9.02 -3.38
C VAL A 108 5.57 -7.76 -3.14
N LEU A 109 5.03 -6.79 -2.40
CA LEU A 109 5.82 -5.60 -2.08
C LEU A 109 6.96 -5.97 -1.14
N ASP A 110 8.11 -5.33 -1.34
CA ASP A 110 9.29 -5.39 -0.48
C ASP A 110 8.91 -5.23 1.00
N ALA A 111 8.07 -4.24 1.31
CA ALA A 111 7.56 -3.99 2.66
C ALA A 111 6.71 -5.16 3.21
N CYS A 112 5.95 -5.85 2.35
CA CYS A 112 5.20 -7.05 2.73
C CYS A 112 6.13 -8.22 3.04
N GLU A 113 7.20 -8.37 2.27
CA GLU A 113 8.19 -9.44 2.48
C GLU A 113 8.91 -9.27 3.81
N VAL A 114 9.33 -8.04 4.13
CA VAL A 114 9.94 -7.70 5.43
C VAL A 114 8.97 -8.03 6.57
N LYS A 115 7.69 -7.67 6.44
CA LYS A 115 6.65 -8.05 7.41
C LYS A 115 6.42 -9.57 7.47
N GLY A 116 6.63 -10.27 6.36
CA GLY A 116 6.61 -11.72 6.20
C GLY A 116 7.84 -12.45 6.75
N GLY A 117 8.87 -11.71 7.17
CA GLY A 117 10.09 -12.25 7.78
C GLY A 117 11.32 -12.25 6.88
N ALA A 118 11.31 -11.51 5.77
CA ALA A 118 12.54 -11.15 5.08
C ALA A 118 13.45 -10.35 6.03
N LEU A 119 14.76 -10.49 5.86
CA LEU A 119 15.74 -9.73 6.62
C LEU A 119 15.70 -8.27 6.14
N ASP A 120 15.71 -7.31 7.07
CA ASP A 120 15.79 -5.85 6.83
C ASP A 120 16.58 -5.25 8.00
N GLN A 121 17.90 -5.22 7.88
CA GLN A 121 18.76 -4.83 8.98
C GLN A 121 18.88 -3.32 9.16
N ASN A 122 18.80 -2.58 8.06
CA ASN A 122 18.90 -1.13 8.10
C ASN A 122 17.53 -0.47 8.40
N GLY A 123 16.44 -1.25 8.39
CA GLY A 123 15.09 -0.83 8.77
C GLY A 123 14.42 0.06 7.72
N ASN A 124 14.78 -0.07 6.45
CA ASN A 124 14.28 0.78 5.37
C ASN A 124 13.09 0.18 4.60
N LEU A 125 12.59 -0.98 5.03
CA LEU A 125 11.49 -1.73 4.43
C LEU A 125 11.78 -2.31 3.04
N ILE A 126 13.05 -2.44 2.68
CA ILE A 126 13.52 -3.18 1.51
C ILE A 126 14.21 -4.45 2.03
N PRO A 127 13.87 -5.66 1.53
CA PRO A 127 14.57 -6.87 1.90
C PRO A 127 16.08 -6.76 1.65
N ASP A 128 16.88 -7.24 2.60
CA ASP A 128 18.34 -7.31 2.49
C ASP A 128 18.79 -8.08 1.23
N GLU A 129 17.98 -9.00 0.68
CA GLU A 129 18.28 -9.69 -0.59
C GLU A 129 18.20 -8.77 -1.83
N CYS A 130 17.45 -7.68 -1.69
CA CYS A 130 17.29 -6.64 -2.69
C CYS A 130 18.22 -5.44 -2.46
N GLU A 131 18.93 -5.46 -1.33
CA GLU A 131 19.92 -4.49 -0.98
C GLU A 131 21.32 -5.10 -1.07
N CYS A 132 22.27 -4.34 -1.58
CA CYS A 132 23.65 -4.79 -1.56
C CYS A 132 24.30 -4.51 -0.20
N ILE A 133 23.74 -5.05 0.90
CA ILE A 133 24.24 -4.78 2.26
C ILE A 133 25.69 -5.24 2.48
N ALA A 134 26.16 -6.17 1.65
CA ALA A 134 27.53 -6.66 1.66
C ALA A 134 28.52 -5.76 0.90
N ASP A 135 28.07 -4.76 0.14
CA ASP A 135 28.92 -3.71 -0.44
C ASP A 135 29.13 -2.61 0.61
N LEU A 136 30.10 -2.86 1.48
CA LEU A 136 30.41 -2.03 2.64
C LEU A 136 31.14 -0.73 2.27
N ASN A 137 31.73 -0.69 1.07
CA ASN A 137 32.48 0.44 0.57
C ASN A 137 31.71 1.29 -0.47
N ILE A 138 30.55 0.80 -0.91
CA ILE A 138 29.56 1.45 -1.79
C ILE A 138 30.16 1.75 -3.18
N ASP A 139 30.90 0.79 -3.75
CA ASP A 139 31.44 0.89 -5.11
C ASP A 139 30.63 0.10 -6.15
N GLY A 140 29.55 -0.54 -5.74
CA GLY A 140 28.65 -1.33 -6.55
C GLY A 140 29.11 -2.77 -6.74
N PHE A 141 30.14 -3.21 -6.00
CA PHE A 141 30.65 -4.57 -6.04
C PHE A 141 30.90 -5.07 -4.63
N VAL A 142 30.45 -6.30 -4.35
CA VAL A 142 30.90 -7.06 -3.19
C VAL A 142 32.19 -7.78 -3.58
N ASP A 143 33.33 -7.28 -3.10
CA ASP A 143 34.64 -7.83 -3.41
C ASP A 143 35.59 -7.92 -2.21
N LEU A 144 36.90 -8.05 -2.49
CA LEU A 144 37.90 -8.17 -1.43
C LEU A 144 37.98 -6.93 -0.53
N LEU A 145 37.62 -5.76 -1.03
CA LEU A 145 37.61 -4.52 -0.26
C LEU A 145 36.57 -4.57 0.86
N ASP A 146 35.40 -5.18 0.63
CA ASP A 146 34.36 -5.36 1.66
C ASP A 146 34.79 -6.38 2.72
N VAL A 147 35.44 -7.47 2.30
CA VAL A 147 36.05 -8.43 3.23
C VAL A 147 37.07 -7.75 4.15
N VAL A 148 37.86 -6.82 3.62
CA VAL A 148 38.85 -6.08 4.43
C VAL A 148 38.17 -5.17 5.46
N ILE A 149 36.97 -4.64 5.16
CA ILE A 149 36.19 -3.83 6.11
C ILE A 149 35.71 -4.69 7.28
N ILE A 150 35.15 -5.88 7.01
CA ILE A 150 34.74 -6.85 8.04
C ILE A 150 35.92 -7.21 8.95
N LEU A 151 37.06 -7.59 8.36
CA LEU A 151 38.26 -7.96 9.11
C LEU A 151 38.85 -6.79 9.91
N GLY A 152 38.62 -5.56 9.45
CA GLY A 152 39.02 -4.33 10.15
C GLY A 152 38.20 -4.06 11.42
N GLN A 153 37.00 -4.62 11.53
CA GLN A 153 36.07 -4.42 12.65
C GLN A 153 35.72 -5.72 13.38
N TRP A 154 36.56 -6.75 13.22
CA TRP A 154 36.33 -8.08 13.80
C TRP A 154 36.13 -8.07 15.32
N LEU A 155 35.11 -8.80 15.80
CA LEU A 155 34.66 -8.91 17.19
C LEU A 155 34.27 -7.57 17.84
N THR A 156 33.90 -6.59 17.02
CA THR A 156 33.25 -5.36 17.52
C THR A 156 31.74 -5.55 17.51
N ALA A 157 31.04 -4.71 18.28
CA ALA A 157 29.57 -4.65 18.32
C ALA A 157 29.12 -3.27 17.82
N PRO A 158 29.27 -2.98 16.53
CA PRO A 158 28.74 -1.77 15.93
C PRO A 158 27.22 -1.89 15.83
N ASP A 159 26.50 -0.78 16.03
CA ASP A 159 25.07 -0.73 15.74
C ASP A 159 24.90 -0.57 14.21
N GLY A 160 24.94 -1.69 13.46
CA GLY A 160 24.80 -1.74 11.99
C GLY A 160 26.06 -2.20 11.25
N LEU A 161 26.18 -1.86 9.96
CA LEU A 161 27.34 -2.26 9.14
C LEU A 161 28.66 -1.94 9.84
N PRO A 162 29.59 -2.91 9.94
CA PRO A 162 29.67 -4.17 9.18
C PRO A 162 29.16 -5.43 9.91
N ASP A 163 28.26 -5.31 10.90
CA ASP A 163 27.45 -6.44 11.39
C ASP A 163 26.29 -6.64 10.40
N ILE A 164 26.40 -7.65 9.53
CA ILE A 164 25.53 -7.94 8.37
C ILE A 164 24.53 -9.05 8.72
N ASN A 165 24.58 -9.68 9.89
CA ASN A 165 23.51 -10.60 10.31
C ASN A 165 22.66 -10.03 11.46
N GLY A 166 23.06 -8.87 12.01
CA GLY A 166 22.37 -8.14 13.07
C GLY A 166 22.43 -8.84 14.43
N ASP A 167 23.40 -9.74 14.66
CA ASP A 167 23.51 -10.49 15.92
C ASP A 167 24.25 -9.74 17.04
N GLY A 168 24.76 -8.54 16.72
CA GLY A 168 25.45 -7.65 17.63
C GLY A 168 26.96 -7.89 17.68
N LEU A 169 27.52 -8.73 16.81
CA LEU A 169 28.95 -8.99 16.71
C LEU A 169 29.39 -9.13 15.26
N VAL A 170 30.48 -8.44 14.89
CA VAL A 170 31.14 -8.69 13.60
C VAL A 170 32.01 -9.94 13.70
N ASP A 171 31.59 -11.06 13.13
CA ASP A 171 32.32 -12.31 13.17
C ASP A 171 32.31 -13.11 11.84
N LEU A 172 32.52 -14.43 11.95
CA LEU A 172 32.56 -15.32 10.79
C LEU A 172 31.22 -15.38 10.07
N GLN A 173 30.10 -15.17 10.76
CA GLN A 173 28.78 -15.18 10.15
C GLN A 173 28.63 -14.00 9.18
N ASP A 174 29.09 -12.79 9.54
CA ASP A 174 29.07 -11.62 8.65
C ASP A 174 30.02 -11.79 7.47
N LEU A 175 31.21 -12.35 7.72
CA LEU A 175 32.15 -12.65 6.65
C LEU A 175 31.55 -13.64 5.64
N LEU A 176 30.78 -14.64 6.11
CA LEU A 176 30.13 -15.59 5.22
C LEU A 176 29.07 -14.91 4.34
N LEU A 177 28.36 -13.90 4.86
CA LEU A 177 27.39 -13.12 4.07
C LEU A 177 28.09 -12.29 2.98
N VAL A 178 29.21 -11.64 3.29
CA VAL A 178 30.02 -10.97 2.25
C VAL A 178 30.50 -11.96 1.19
N LEU A 179 30.97 -13.13 1.61
CA LEU A 179 31.47 -14.15 0.68
C LEU A 179 30.38 -14.79 -0.18
N ASP A 180 29.14 -14.89 0.31
CA ASP A 180 28.00 -15.40 -0.45
C ASP A 180 27.51 -14.39 -1.49
N ALA A 181 27.60 -13.10 -1.18
CA ALA A 181 27.18 -12.00 -2.04
C ALA A 181 28.25 -11.55 -3.08
N TYR A 182 29.38 -12.26 -3.21
CA TYR A 182 30.52 -11.86 -4.06
C TYR A 182 30.12 -11.63 -5.53
N GLY A 183 30.37 -10.41 -6.03
CA GLY A 183 30.03 -10.03 -7.39
C GLY A 183 29.52 -8.59 -7.53
N PRO A 184 29.06 -8.20 -8.73
CA PRO A 184 28.34 -6.94 -8.88
C PRO A 184 27.03 -6.98 -8.10
N CYS A 185 26.68 -5.87 -7.49
CA CYS A 185 25.32 -5.65 -6.99
C CYS A 185 24.39 -5.48 -8.21
N GLU A 186 23.60 -6.50 -8.57
CA GLU A 186 22.51 -6.30 -9.52
C GLU A 186 21.31 -5.71 -8.77
N LEU A 187 21.16 -4.38 -8.85
CA LEU A 187 19.95 -3.65 -8.44
C LEU A 187 18.86 -3.76 -9.52
#